data_AF-A0A2G5D2Y9-F1
#
_entry.id   AF-A0A2G5D2Y9-F1
#
_cell.length_a   1.000
_cell.length_b   1.000
_cell.length_c   1.000
_cell.angle_alpha   90.00
_cell.angle_beta   90.00
_cell.angle_gamma   90.00
#
_symmetry.space_group_name_H-M   'P 1'
#
loop_
_entity.id
_entity.type
_entity.pdbx_description
1 polymer ?
#
loop_
_entity_poly.entity_id
_entity_poly.type
_entity_poly.pdbx_seq_one_letter_code
_entity_poly.pdbx_strand_id
1 'polypeptide(L)'
;MIETQARSVHTAIFVEKCVMLRLTNALGDEDKNRHIINYSGKHEKDITFSKEIWLEKADACSFSEGDEISLMDWSTAIIDGVEKDKDGNVTMLSGYLNGGDPLKSTTKYPMLWLPVTDKLVHLSLVKFDHPDHKGEGWKLKRISLMCSIPVQRRRGVPLEIPTCVI
;
A
#
# COMPACT_ATOMS: atom_id res chain seq x y z
N MET A 1 1.26 -28.96 19.49
CA MET A 1 0.36 -27.97 18.86
C MET A 1 1.24 -26.86 18.34
N ILE A 2 1.36 -26.72 17.02
CA ILE A 2 2.13 -25.62 16.42
C ILE A 2 1.19 -24.42 16.46
N GLU A 3 1.48 -23.48 17.35
CA GLU A 3 0.76 -22.21 17.41
C GLU A 3 1.06 -21.48 16.09
N THR A 4 0.08 -21.43 15.20
CA THR A 4 0.20 -20.70 13.93
C THR A 4 0.26 -19.23 14.30
N GLN A 5 1.48 -18.71 14.48
CA GLN A 5 1.71 -17.30 14.75
C GLN A 5 1.09 -16.52 13.60
N ALA A 6 0.02 -15.81 13.91
CA ALA A 6 -0.79 -15.21 12.88
C ALA A 6 -0.02 -14.03 12.27
N ARG A 7 0.16 -14.08 10.96
CA ARG A 7 1.03 -13.17 10.21
C ARG A 7 0.34 -11.83 10.04
N SER A 8 0.97 -10.76 10.51
CA SER A 8 0.55 -9.40 10.17
C SER A 8 0.88 -9.14 8.69
N VAL A 9 -0.12 -8.66 7.95
CA VAL A 9 0.05 -8.28 6.54
C VAL A 9 0.37 -6.79 6.50
N HIS A 10 1.46 -6.44 5.82
CA HIS A 10 1.91 -5.07 5.63
C HIS A 10 1.89 -4.73 4.15
N THR A 11 1.56 -3.48 3.83
CA THR A 11 1.69 -2.96 2.47
C THR A 11 3.01 -2.21 2.37
N ALA A 12 3.79 -2.50 1.33
CA ALA A 12 4.99 -1.76 1.00
C ALA A 12 5.00 -1.49 -0.51
N ILE A 13 5.46 -0.30 -0.90
CA ILE A 13 5.57 0.11 -2.31
C ILE A 13 6.99 0.57 -2.57
N PHE A 14 7.52 0.25 -3.75
CA PHE A 14 8.83 0.72 -4.19
C PHE A 14 8.82 2.23 -4.46
N VAL A 15 9.74 2.94 -3.81
CA VAL A 15 9.84 4.42 -3.91
C VAL A 15 9.99 4.89 -5.36
N GLU A 16 10.75 4.16 -6.16
CA GLU A 16 11.02 4.53 -7.56
C GLU A 16 9.93 4.07 -8.54
N LYS A 17 8.99 3.24 -8.08
CA LYS A 17 7.93 2.64 -8.89
C LYS A 17 6.56 2.88 -8.26
N CYS A 18 6.35 4.07 -7.74
CA CYS A 18 5.05 4.53 -7.28
C CYS A 18 4.50 5.65 -8.15
N VAL A 19 3.17 5.72 -8.22
CA VAL A 19 2.41 6.81 -8.84
C VAL A 19 1.39 7.30 -7.83
N MET A 20 1.20 8.62 -7.77
CA MET A 20 0.24 9.23 -6.88
C MET A 20 -1.16 9.19 -7.50
N LEU A 21 -2.15 8.77 -6.72
CA LEU A 21 -3.57 8.95 -7.00
C LEU A 21 -4.15 9.98 -6.03
N ARG A 22 -4.74 11.05 -6.58
CA ARG A 22 -5.40 12.11 -5.81
C ARG A 22 -6.92 11.93 -5.85
N LEU A 23 -7.50 11.69 -4.68
CA LEU A 23 -8.93 11.51 -4.45
C LEU A 23 -9.59 12.84 -4.09
N THR A 24 -10.39 13.38 -5.00
CA THR A 24 -10.95 14.74 -4.89
C THR A 24 -11.98 14.89 -3.77
N ASN A 25 -12.72 13.83 -3.46
CA ASN A 25 -13.79 13.82 -2.46
C ASN A 25 -13.41 13.11 -1.15
N ALA A 26 -12.15 12.69 -0.98
CA ALA A 26 -11.68 12.16 0.29
C ALA A 26 -11.60 13.29 1.34
N LEU A 27 -12.11 13.07 2.55
CA LEU A 27 -11.96 14.02 3.67
C LEU A 27 -10.48 14.12 4.05
N GLY A 28 -9.99 15.32 4.40
CA GLY A 28 -8.56 15.65 4.40
C GLY A 28 -8.02 16.17 5.72
N ASP A 29 -8.25 15.46 6.82
CA ASP A 29 -7.59 15.75 8.10
C ASP A 29 -6.91 14.47 8.58
N GLU A 30 -5.59 14.38 8.38
CA GLU A 30 -4.81 13.15 8.58
C GLU A 30 -4.99 12.54 9.97
N ASP A 31 -5.21 13.36 10.99
CA ASP A 31 -5.39 12.92 12.37
C ASP A 31 -6.81 12.40 12.67
N LYS A 32 -7.81 12.79 11.87
CA LYS A 32 -9.20 12.29 11.98
C LYS A 32 -9.49 11.12 11.05
N ASN A 33 -8.60 10.87 10.09
CA ASN A 33 -8.74 9.83 9.08
C ASN A 33 -8.04 8.52 9.43
N ARG A 34 -7.60 8.35 10.69
CA ARG A 34 -7.02 7.10 11.18
C ARG A 34 -8.13 6.16 11.63
N HIS A 35 -8.20 4.97 11.04
CA HIS A 35 -9.20 3.95 11.33
C HIS A 35 -8.54 2.62 11.71
N ILE A 36 -9.02 2.03 12.80
CA ILE A 36 -8.62 0.69 13.22
C ILE A 36 -9.67 -0.29 12.70
N ILE A 37 -9.24 -1.15 11.79
CA ILE A 37 -10.07 -2.21 11.21
C ILE A 37 -9.81 -3.51 11.95
N ASN A 38 -10.87 -4.08 12.51
CA ASN A 38 -10.85 -5.31 13.29
C ASN A 38 -11.19 -6.51 12.39
N TYR A 39 -10.20 -7.34 12.06
CA TYR A 39 -10.44 -8.59 11.35
C TYR A 39 -10.74 -9.70 12.36
N SER A 40 -12.03 -10.07 12.44
CA SER A 40 -12.51 -11.25 13.20
C SER A 40 -12.10 -11.29 14.69
N GLY A 41 -11.77 -10.13 15.28
CA GLY A 41 -11.36 -10.00 16.69
C GLY A 41 -9.97 -10.55 17.02
N LYS A 42 -9.18 -10.97 16.02
CA LYS A 42 -7.83 -11.54 16.21
C LYS A 42 -6.71 -10.62 15.72
N HIS A 43 -7.01 -9.73 14.78
CA HIS A 43 -6.05 -8.81 14.17
C HIS A 43 -6.66 -7.42 14.00
N GLU A 44 -5.92 -6.42 14.46
CA GLU A 44 -6.21 -5.01 14.21
C GLU A 44 -5.24 -4.48 13.16
N LYS A 45 -5.76 -3.81 12.14
CA LYS A 45 -4.97 -3.05 11.17
C LYS A 45 -5.31 -1.59 11.33
N ASP A 46 -4.28 -0.79 11.53
CA ASP A 46 -4.39 0.64 11.63
C ASP A 46 -4.13 1.26 10.26
N ILE A 47 -5.11 1.97 9.72
CA ILE A 47 -5.07 2.56 8.39
C ILE A 47 -5.26 4.06 8.51
N THR A 48 -4.38 4.82 7.87
CA THR A 48 -4.55 6.26 7.71
C THR A 48 -5.09 6.52 6.31
N PHE A 49 -6.29 7.08 6.19
CA PHE A 49 -6.84 7.52 4.91
C PHE A 49 -6.32 8.92 4.58
N SER A 50 -5.93 9.14 3.33
CA SER A 50 -5.41 10.44 2.86
C SER A 50 -5.97 10.76 1.50
N LYS A 51 -6.15 12.05 1.20
CA LYS A 51 -6.56 12.51 -0.15
C LYS A 51 -5.60 12.05 -1.23
N GLU A 52 -4.36 11.81 -0.88
CA GLU A 52 -3.33 11.38 -1.81
C GLU A 52 -2.82 10.03 -1.34
N ILE A 53 -2.76 9.07 -2.27
CA ILE A 53 -2.25 7.73 -2.01
C ILE A 53 -1.23 7.33 -3.07
N TRP A 54 -0.26 6.51 -2.66
CA TRP A 54 0.67 5.83 -3.53
C TRP A 54 0.09 4.51 -4.01
N LEU A 55 0.21 4.27 -5.31
CA LEU A 55 -0.06 3.00 -5.98
C LEU A 55 1.21 2.50 -6.66
N GLU A 56 1.31 1.20 -6.91
CA GLU A 56 2.39 0.68 -7.75
C GLU A 56 2.25 1.23 -9.18
N LYS A 57 3.37 1.67 -9.76
CA LYS A 57 3.40 2.24 -11.11
C LYS A 57 2.89 1.27 -12.17
N ALA A 58 3.15 -0.03 -12.00
CA ALA A 58 2.69 -1.04 -12.95
C ALA A 58 1.16 -1.11 -13.00
N ASP A 59 0.51 -1.10 -11.84
CA ASP A 59 -0.95 -1.08 -11.74
C ASP A 59 -1.50 0.25 -12.25
N ALA A 60 -0.91 1.38 -11.84
CA ALA A 60 -1.33 2.72 -12.28
C ALA A 60 -1.30 2.91 -13.80
N CYS A 61 -0.28 2.35 -14.47
CA CYS A 61 -0.18 2.38 -15.93
C CYS A 61 -1.25 1.56 -16.64
N SER A 62 -1.93 0.65 -15.95
CA SER A 62 -3.00 -0.17 -16.53
C SER A 62 -4.36 0.55 -16.57
N PHE A 63 -4.50 1.66 -15.84
CA PHE A 63 -5.77 2.35 -15.69
C PHE A 63 -6.01 3.40 -16.77
N SER A 64 -7.28 3.61 -17.07
CA SER A 64 -7.82 4.60 -17.99
C SER A 64 -8.91 5.42 -17.29
N GLU A 65 -9.23 6.59 -17.85
CA GLU A 65 -10.37 7.39 -17.38
C GLU A 65 -11.68 6.59 -17.46
N GLY A 66 -12.47 6.65 -16.39
CA GLY A 66 -13.69 5.88 -16.23
C GLY A 66 -13.50 4.51 -15.55
N ASP A 67 -12.26 4.06 -15.35
CA ASP A 67 -12.00 2.77 -14.69
C ASP A 67 -12.43 2.79 -13.22
N GLU A 68 -13.04 1.69 -12.80
CA GLU A 68 -13.43 1.45 -11.42
C GLU A 68 -12.39 0.55 -10.73
N ILE A 69 -11.73 1.09 -9.69
CA ILE A 69 -10.74 0.36 -8.91
C ILE A 69 -11.22 0.13 -7.47
N SER A 70 -10.98 -1.07 -6.94
CA SER A 70 -11.26 -1.38 -5.53
C SER A 70 -10.01 -1.11 -4.70
N LEU A 71 -10.09 -0.22 -3.69
CA LEU A 71 -9.00 0.04 -2.76
C LEU A 71 -9.15 -0.85 -1.53
N MET A 72 -8.11 -1.62 -1.21
CA MET A 72 -8.14 -2.55 -0.07
C MET A 72 -8.51 -1.82 1.23
N ASP A 73 -9.53 -2.33 1.92
CA ASP A 73 -10.00 -1.83 3.21
C ASP A 73 -10.52 -0.38 3.24
N TRP A 74 -10.80 0.20 2.07
CA TRP A 74 -11.30 1.58 1.97
C TRP A 74 -12.64 1.67 1.24
N SER A 75 -12.63 1.75 -0.08
CA SER A 75 -13.81 1.75 -0.93
C SER A 75 -13.41 1.54 -2.39
N THR A 76 -14.41 1.54 -3.26
CA THR A 76 -14.19 1.74 -4.69
C THR A 76 -13.85 3.21 -5.00
N ALA A 77 -12.91 3.43 -5.92
CA ALA A 77 -12.65 4.72 -6.57
C ALA A 77 -12.88 4.63 -8.08
N ILE A 78 -13.30 5.73 -8.70
CA ILE A 78 -13.37 5.91 -10.15
C ILE A 78 -12.22 6.83 -10.57
N ILE A 79 -11.46 6.42 -11.58
CA ILE A 79 -10.41 7.25 -12.19
C ILE A 79 -11.06 8.28 -13.11
N ASP A 80 -10.74 9.55 -12.94
CA ASP A 80 -11.30 10.66 -13.74
C ASP A 80 -10.22 11.44 -14.51
N GLY A 81 -8.94 11.12 -14.30
CA GLY A 81 -7.84 11.74 -15.05
C GLY A 81 -6.55 10.92 -14.96
N VAL A 82 -5.82 10.88 -16.08
CA VAL A 82 -4.50 10.25 -16.19
C VAL A 82 -3.50 11.25 -16.75
N GLU A 83 -2.59 11.72 -15.91
CA GLU A 83 -1.50 12.60 -16.35
C GLU A 83 -0.30 11.78 -16.81
N LYS A 84 0.27 12.17 -17.96
CA LYS A 84 1.44 11.54 -18.56
C LYS A 84 2.53 12.56 -18.85
N ASP A 85 3.78 12.14 -18.75
CA ASP A 85 4.92 12.93 -19.19
C ASP A 85 5.06 12.94 -20.73
N LYS A 86 6.10 13.62 -21.23
CA LYS A 86 6.39 13.73 -22.67
C LYS A 86 6.72 12.39 -23.32
N ASP A 87 7.16 11.41 -22.54
CA ASP A 87 7.51 10.07 -22.98
C ASP A 87 6.31 9.11 -22.88
N GLY A 88 5.15 9.60 -22.43
CA GLY A 88 3.92 8.84 -22.28
C GLY A 88 3.82 8.03 -20.99
N ASN A 89 4.73 8.21 -20.03
CA ASN A 89 4.66 7.54 -18.74
C ASN A 89 3.64 8.22 -17.83
N VAL A 90 2.82 7.42 -17.14
CA VAL A 90 1.90 7.94 -16.11
C VAL A 90 2.69 8.56 -14.96
N THR A 91 2.37 9.80 -14.62
CA THR A 91 2.98 10.58 -13.53
C THR A 91 2.03 10.80 -12.36
N MET A 92 0.73 10.94 -12.63
CA MET A 92 -0.29 11.12 -11.61
C MET A 92 -1.65 10.64 -12.12
N LEU A 93 -2.47 10.16 -11.19
CA LEU A 93 -3.88 9.84 -11.42
C LEU A 93 -4.75 10.78 -10.58
N SER A 94 -5.93 11.10 -11.09
CA SER A 94 -7.00 11.71 -10.31
C SER A 94 -8.24 10.83 -10.33
N GLY A 95 -9.03 10.94 -9.27
CA GLY A 95 -10.27 10.21 -9.15
C GLY A 95 -11.11 10.63 -7.96
N TYR A 96 -12.19 9.89 -7.72
CA TYR A 96 -13.08 10.08 -6.58
C TYR A 96 -13.61 8.76 -6.05
N LEU A 97 -13.90 8.72 -4.76
CA LEU A 97 -14.49 7.56 -4.09
C LEU A 97 -15.97 7.47 -4.46
N ASN A 98 -16.43 6.30 -4.89
CA ASN A 98 -17.81 6.08 -5.33
C ASN A 98 -18.74 5.57 -4.21
N GLY A 99 -18.30 5.59 -2.94
CA GLY A 99 -19.10 5.18 -1.78
C GLY A 99 -19.65 3.73 -1.82
N GLY A 100 -19.21 2.93 -2.80
CA GLY A 100 -19.59 1.54 -2.97
C GLY A 100 -18.96 0.66 -1.90
N ASP A 101 -19.64 -0.43 -1.58
CA ASP A 101 -19.13 -1.47 -0.67
C ASP A 101 -17.89 -2.14 -1.30
N PRO A 102 -16.70 -2.06 -0.69
CA PRO A 102 -15.49 -2.69 -1.23
C PRO A 102 -15.61 -4.21 -1.38
N LEU A 103 -16.51 -4.87 -0.61
CA LEU A 103 -16.82 -6.30 -0.78
C LEU A 103 -17.72 -6.61 -1.98
N LYS A 104 -18.47 -5.62 -2.50
CA LYS A 104 -19.35 -5.77 -3.67
C LYS A 104 -18.74 -5.23 -4.96
N SER A 105 -17.53 -4.69 -4.88
CA SER A 105 -16.77 -4.31 -6.07
C SER A 105 -16.70 -5.49 -7.05
N THR A 106 -16.96 -5.21 -8.32
CA THR A 106 -16.85 -6.13 -9.46
C THR A 106 -15.41 -6.62 -9.68
N THR A 107 -14.43 -6.02 -9.00
CA THR A 107 -13.00 -6.31 -9.16
C THR A 107 -12.55 -7.38 -8.17
N LYS A 108 -12.21 -8.55 -8.69
CA LYS A 108 -11.79 -9.76 -7.96
C LYS A 108 -10.57 -9.56 -7.04
N TYR A 109 -9.75 -8.53 -7.28
CA TYR A 109 -8.52 -8.26 -6.52
C TYR A 109 -8.43 -6.78 -6.13
N PRO A 110 -8.52 -6.43 -4.84
CA PRO A 110 -8.38 -5.05 -4.40
C PRO A 110 -6.93 -4.58 -4.52
N MET A 111 -6.77 -3.34 -4.95
CA MET A 111 -5.49 -2.65 -5.09
C MET A 111 -4.88 -2.35 -3.72
N LEU A 112 -3.57 -2.57 -3.63
CA LEU A 112 -2.76 -2.18 -2.47
C LEU A 112 -2.34 -0.72 -2.61
N TRP A 113 -2.45 0.03 -1.52
CA TRP A 113 -2.15 1.45 -1.49
C TRP A 113 -1.47 1.86 -0.18
N LEU A 114 -0.76 2.99 -0.22
CA LEU A 114 -0.22 3.66 0.96
C LEU A 114 -0.65 5.13 1.00
N PRO A 115 -0.98 5.69 2.17
CA PRO A 115 -1.25 7.13 2.27
C PRO A 115 0.02 7.93 1.97
N VAL A 116 -0.11 9.03 1.23
CA VAL A 116 0.94 10.05 1.20
C VAL A 116 0.94 10.74 2.57
N THR A 117 2.00 10.51 3.34
CA THR A 117 2.21 11.07 4.68
C THR A 117 3.69 11.00 5.04
N ASP A 118 4.15 11.85 5.96
CA ASP A 118 5.51 11.84 6.50
C ASP A 118 5.78 10.69 7.48
N LYS A 119 4.73 9.96 7.88
CA LYS A 119 4.77 8.82 8.81
C LYS A 119 5.25 7.50 8.17
N LEU A 120 5.50 7.48 6.86
CA LEU A 120 6.00 6.30 6.15
C LEU A 120 7.47 6.03 6.48
N VAL A 121 7.82 4.75 6.65
CA VAL A 121 9.20 4.34 6.94
C VAL A 121 9.88 3.80 5.71
N HIS A 122 11.10 4.27 5.45
CA HIS A 122 11.96 3.74 4.41
C HIS A 122 12.57 2.40 4.83
N LEU A 123 12.33 1.37 4.04
CA LEU A 123 12.87 0.02 4.25
C LEU A 123 13.80 -0.36 3.10
N SER A 124 14.76 -1.23 3.38
CA SER A 124 15.59 -1.89 2.38
C SER A 124 15.15 -3.34 2.23
N LEU A 125 14.57 -3.70 1.08
CA LEU A 125 14.30 -5.08 0.75
C LEU A 125 15.60 -5.75 0.30
N VAL A 126 15.91 -6.90 0.89
CA VAL A 126 16.99 -7.79 0.45
C VAL A 126 16.35 -9.08 -0.02
N LYS A 127 16.35 -9.30 -1.33
CA LYS A 127 15.85 -10.56 -1.91
C LYS A 127 16.96 -11.59 -1.95
N PHE A 128 16.71 -12.76 -1.38
CA PHE A 128 17.57 -13.93 -1.53
C PHE A 128 16.98 -14.83 -2.60
N ASP A 129 17.69 -15.00 -3.71
CA ASP A 129 17.33 -15.98 -4.74
C ASP A 129 18.01 -17.33 -4.44
N HIS A 130 17.35 -18.43 -4.80
CA HIS A 130 17.93 -19.77 -4.65
C HIS A 130 19.21 -19.86 -5.50
N PRO A 131 20.31 -20.47 -4.99
CA PRO A 131 21.50 -20.68 -5.80
C PRO A 131 21.18 -21.57 -6.99
N ASP A 132 21.41 -21.09 -8.20
CA ASP A 132 21.36 -21.93 -9.40
C ASP A 132 22.37 -23.08 -9.27
N HIS A 133 22.13 -24.22 -9.93
CA HIS A 133 23.02 -25.39 -9.94
C HIS A 133 24.45 -25.08 -10.46
N LYS A 134 24.66 -23.87 -10.99
CA LYS A 134 25.93 -23.36 -11.50
C LYS A 134 26.79 -22.65 -10.45
N GLY A 135 26.33 -22.52 -9.20
CA GLY A 135 27.14 -21.96 -8.12
C GLY A 135 27.41 -20.46 -8.21
N GLU A 136 26.60 -19.70 -8.96
CA GLU A 136 26.64 -18.24 -8.86
C GLU A 136 26.08 -17.81 -7.50
N GLY A 137 26.91 -17.11 -6.71
CA GLY A 137 26.60 -16.73 -5.34
C GLY A 137 25.38 -15.81 -5.19
N TRP A 138 24.92 -15.66 -3.94
CA TRP A 138 23.77 -14.84 -3.55
C TRP A 138 23.84 -13.42 -4.16
N LYS A 139 22.89 -13.08 -5.04
CA LYS A 139 22.78 -11.73 -5.61
C LYS A 139 22.01 -10.85 -4.65
N LEU A 140 22.71 -9.93 -3.98
CA LEU A 140 22.09 -8.93 -3.13
C LEU A 140 21.54 -7.78 -3.98
N LYS A 141 20.22 -7.59 -3.98
CA LYS A 141 19.60 -6.35 -4.44
C LYS A 141 19.00 -5.64 -3.24
N ARG A 142 19.48 -4.42 -2.97
CA ARG A 142 18.91 -3.52 -1.97
C ARG A 142 17.91 -2.61 -2.70
N ILE A 143 16.67 -2.59 -2.25
CA ILE A 143 15.62 -1.79 -2.89
C ILE A 143 14.88 -1.00 -1.82
N SER A 144 14.67 0.30 -2.07
CA SER A 144 13.97 1.20 -1.16
C SER A 144 12.45 1.02 -1.27
N LEU A 145 11.82 0.77 -0.13
CA LEU A 145 10.36 0.66 0.03
C LEU A 145 9.85 1.74 0.97
N MET A 146 8.60 2.16 0.81
CA MET A 146 7.83 2.84 1.85
C MET A 146 6.84 1.83 2.43
N CYS A 147 6.63 1.84 3.75
CA CYS A 147 5.72 0.91 4.43
C CYS A 147 4.93 1.62 5.53
N SER A 148 3.66 1.22 5.70
CA SER A 148 2.90 1.55 6.90
C SER A 148 3.29 0.61 8.04
N ILE A 149 3.97 1.13 9.06
CA ILE A 149 4.23 0.36 10.27
C ILE A 149 2.94 0.37 11.09
N PRO A 150 2.28 -0.78 11.36
CA PRO A 150 1.25 -0.81 12.38
C PRO A 150 1.94 -0.50 13.70
N VAL A 151 1.50 0.58 14.35
CA VAL A 151 1.91 0.87 15.71
C VAL A 151 1.32 -0.23 16.59
N GLN A 152 2.08 -1.31 16.79
CA GLN A 152 1.81 -2.32 17.80
C GLN A 152 2.06 -1.68 19.17
N ARG A 153 1.19 -0.77 19.60
CA ARG A 153 1.22 -0.20 20.94
C ARG A 153 0.75 -1.28 21.92
N ARG A 154 1.65 -2.19 22.29
CA ARG A 154 1.54 -2.82 23.61
C ARG A 154 1.80 -1.71 24.63
N ARG A 155 0.81 -1.41 25.48
CA ARG A 155 0.97 -0.43 26.57
C ARG A 155 2.24 -0.78 27.36
N GLY A 156 3.19 0.17 27.43
CA GLY A 156 4.41 0.03 28.22
C GLY A 156 5.65 -0.55 27.52
N VAL A 157 5.61 -0.81 26.20
CA VAL A 157 6.80 -1.27 25.44
C VAL A 157 7.38 -0.12 24.62
N PRO A 158 8.69 0.17 24.71
CA PRO A 158 9.36 1.17 23.85
C PRO A 158 9.18 0.85 22.37
N LEU A 159 9.17 1.89 21.54
CA LEU A 159 9.06 1.76 20.08
C LEU A 159 10.35 1.12 19.54
N GLU A 160 10.44 -0.21 19.57
CA GLU A 160 11.43 -0.91 18.76
C GLU A 160 10.97 -0.82 17.31
N ILE A 161 11.78 -0.21 16.44
CA ILE A 161 11.56 -0.25 15.00
C ILE A 161 11.79 -1.72 14.61
N PRO A 162 10.74 -2.49 14.28
CA PRO A 162 10.98 -3.86 13.89
C PRO A 162 11.75 -3.82 12.58
N THR A 163 12.90 -4.48 12.53
CA THR A 163 13.52 -4.89 11.27
C THR A 163 12.52 -5.82 10.58
N CYS A 164 11.67 -5.26 9.72
CA CYS A 164 10.80 -6.04 8.85
C CYS A 164 11.69 -6.76 7.85
N VAL A 165 11.97 -8.04 8.13
CA VAL A 165 12.39 -9.00 7.11
C VAL A 165 11.11 -9.39 6.38
N ILE A 166 10.94 -8.89 5.16
CA ILE A 166 9.84 -9.24 4.25
C ILE A 166 10.21 -10.53 3.53
#